data_AF-A0A939L7S8-F1
#
_entry.id   AF-A0A939L7S8-F1
#
_cell.length_a   1.000
_cell.length_b   1.000
_cell.length_c   1.000
_cell.angle_alpha   90.00
_cell.angle_beta   90.00
_cell.angle_gamma   90.00
#
_symmetry.space_group_name_H-M   'P 1'
#
loop_
_entity.id
_entity.type
_entity.pdbx_description
1 polymer ?
#
loop_
_entity_poly.entity_id
_entity_poly.type
_entity_poly.pdbx_seq_one_letter_code
_entity_poly.pdbx_strand_id
1 'polypeptide(L)'
;MPSYLTPGVYVEEVQSGARPIEGVGTAVAAFVGFAETGPFHEPTLVTNWDQYVQRFGGFTEGTYLAHAVYGFFANGGGSAYVVRVGDPARRAAAGASAPAVGAPAPVAIAGFLFSALPGAGGEVSVEIADAEGENVPEDRFRLLVRRGGEVAETFDVSTRKNTKGYVV
;
A
#
# COMPACT_ATOMS: atom_id res chain seq x y z
N MET A 1 -20.99 40.00 -31.04
CA MET A 1 -20.65 41.30 -31.66
C MET A 1 -21.92 42.12 -31.69
N PRO A 2 -21.91 43.37 -31.20
CA PRO A 2 -23.10 44.21 -31.23
C PRO A 2 -23.42 44.60 -32.68
N SER A 3 -24.71 44.66 -33.01
CA SER A 3 -25.18 45.14 -34.31
C SER A 3 -25.72 46.55 -34.16
N TYR A 4 -25.08 47.50 -34.83
CA TYR A 4 -25.51 48.90 -34.85
C TYR A 4 -26.54 49.12 -35.94
N LEU A 5 -27.75 49.54 -35.57
CA LEU A 5 -28.89 49.65 -36.47
C LEU A 5 -29.14 51.07 -37.01
N THR A 6 -28.34 52.06 -36.60
CA THR A 6 -28.50 53.45 -37.07
C THR A 6 -27.15 54.15 -37.26
N PRO A 7 -27.02 55.08 -38.23
CA PRO A 7 -25.80 55.84 -38.43
C PRO A 7 -25.51 56.74 -37.22
N GLY A 8 -24.33 56.57 -36.62
CA GLY A 8 -23.90 57.33 -35.43
C GLY A 8 -22.47 56.98 -35.03
N VAL A 9 -21.91 57.76 -34.09
CA VAL A 9 -20.61 57.47 -33.48
C VAL A 9 -20.85 56.62 -32.23
N TYR A 10 -20.34 55.39 -32.24
CA TYR A 10 -20.42 54.46 -31.12
C TYR A 10 -19.02 54.26 -30.53
N VAL A 11 -18.88 54.55 -29.24
CA VAL A 11 -17.64 54.34 -28.49
C VAL A 11 -17.79 53.05 -27.71
N GLU A 12 -16.97 52.06 -28.03
CA GLU A 12 -16.86 50.82 -27.27
C GLU A 12 -15.60 50.89 -26.41
N GLU A 13 -15.77 50.80 -25.10
CA GLU A 13 -14.64 50.59 -24.20
C GLU A 13 -14.36 49.08 -24.13
N VAL A 14 -13.37 48.64 -24.89
CA VAL A 14 -12.84 47.29 -24.74
C VAL A 14 -11.97 47.30 -23.49
N GLN A 15 -12.40 46.61 -22.43
CA GLN A 15 -11.55 46.39 -21.26
C GLN A 15 -10.33 45.57 -21.68
N SER A 16 -9.22 46.24 -22.00
CA SER A 16 -7.92 45.65 -22.31
C SER A 16 -7.09 45.36 -21.05
N GLY A 17 -7.77 45.07 -19.93
CA GLY A 17 -7.10 44.62 -18.73
C GLY A 17 -6.35 43.34 -19.03
N ALA A 18 -5.03 43.39 -19.07
CA ALA A 18 -4.21 42.19 -19.08
C ALA A 18 -4.65 41.35 -17.87
N ARG A 19 -5.15 40.13 -18.11
CA ARG A 19 -5.42 39.21 -17.01
C ARG A 19 -4.09 39.00 -16.30
N PRO A 20 -3.94 39.43 -15.04
CA PRO A 20 -2.70 39.20 -14.32
C PRO A 20 -2.43 37.70 -14.29
N ILE A 21 -1.18 37.29 -14.50
CA ILE A 21 -0.80 35.89 -14.30
C ILE A 21 -0.88 35.64 -12.80
N GLU A 22 -1.92 34.94 -12.37
CA GLU A 22 -2.03 34.54 -10.97
C GLU A 22 -0.88 33.60 -10.62
N GLY A 23 -0.23 33.87 -9.49
CA GLY A 23 0.74 32.95 -8.93
C GLY A 23 0.04 31.66 -8.53
N VAL A 24 0.23 30.60 -9.31
CA VAL A 24 -0.25 29.26 -8.95
C VAL A 24 0.71 28.66 -7.93
N GLY A 25 0.17 28.11 -6.84
CA GLY A 25 0.99 27.44 -5.82
C GLY A 25 1.83 26.32 -6.43
N THR A 26 3.15 26.49 -6.43
CA THR A 26 4.10 25.53 -7.03
C THR A 26 4.42 24.34 -6.12
N ALA A 27 3.82 24.27 -4.92
CA ALA A 27 4.07 23.25 -3.92
C ALA A 27 2.76 22.59 -3.45
N VAL A 28 2.30 21.60 -4.21
CA VAL A 28 1.24 20.68 -3.77
C VAL A 28 1.88 19.34 -3.45
N ALA A 29 1.85 18.94 -2.18
CA ALA A 29 2.43 17.68 -1.74
C ALA A 29 1.51 16.49 -2.04
N ALA A 30 2.05 15.28 -2.11
CA ALA A 30 1.28 14.05 -2.15
C ALA A 30 1.76 13.10 -1.06
N PHE A 31 0.83 12.58 -0.26
CA PHE A 31 1.09 11.62 0.80
C PHE A 31 0.36 10.31 0.52
N VAL A 32 1.08 9.20 0.62
CA VAL A 32 0.55 7.86 0.37
C VAL A 32 0.81 7.02 1.62
N GLY A 33 -0.22 6.38 2.16
CA GLY A 33 -0.04 5.55 3.35
C GLY A 33 -1.35 4.97 3.89
N PHE A 34 -1.24 4.36 5.07
CA PHE A 34 -2.38 3.77 5.76
C PHE A 34 -3.11 4.82 6.60
N ALA A 35 -4.44 4.80 6.53
CA ALA A 35 -5.35 5.64 7.30
C ALA A 35 -6.50 4.81 7.88
N GLU A 36 -7.13 5.30 8.94
CA GLU A 36 -8.23 4.63 9.64
C GLU A 36 -9.50 4.56 8.76
N THR A 37 -9.84 5.68 8.13
CA THR A 37 -11.05 5.86 7.31
C THR A 37 -10.71 6.48 5.96
N GLY A 38 -11.73 6.66 5.12
CA GLY A 38 -11.59 7.32 3.81
C GLY A 38 -11.48 6.36 2.63
N PRO A 39 -11.64 6.88 1.40
CA PRO A 39 -11.64 6.08 0.19
C PRO A 39 -10.27 5.45 -0.07
N PHE A 40 -10.27 4.17 -0.47
CA PHE A 40 -9.04 3.47 -0.84
C PHE A 40 -8.62 3.81 -2.27
N HIS A 41 -7.32 4.01 -2.46
CA HIS A 41 -6.67 4.25 -3.76
C HIS A 41 -7.17 5.48 -4.53
N GLU A 42 -7.89 6.38 -3.87
CA GLU A 42 -8.42 7.60 -4.45
C GLU A 42 -7.64 8.82 -3.95
N PRO A 43 -6.95 9.58 -4.84
CA PRO A 43 -6.29 10.82 -4.48
C PRO A 43 -7.31 11.86 -4.03
N THR A 44 -7.27 12.22 -2.75
CA THR A 44 -8.20 13.20 -2.17
C THR A 44 -7.46 14.47 -1.81
N LEU A 45 -7.91 15.60 -2.34
CA LEU A 45 -7.36 16.90 -1.99
C LEU A 45 -7.73 17.28 -0.54
N VAL A 46 -6.72 17.71 0.20
CA VAL A 46 -6.80 18.20 1.57
C VAL A 46 -6.02 19.52 1.67
N THR A 47 -6.65 20.55 2.25
CA THR A 47 -6.08 21.92 2.36
C THR A 47 -5.74 22.32 3.79
N ASN A 48 -6.12 21.52 4.79
CA ASN A 48 -5.75 21.72 6.18
C ASN A 48 -5.83 20.41 6.97
N TRP A 49 -5.31 20.43 8.20
CA TRP A 49 -5.30 19.28 9.10
C TRP A 49 -6.70 18.79 9.48
N ASP A 50 -7.65 19.68 9.77
CA ASP A 50 -9.00 19.27 10.18
C ASP A 50 -9.72 18.51 9.07
N GLN A 51 -9.52 18.91 7.81
CA GLN A 51 -10.06 18.22 6.65
C GLN A 51 -9.41 16.83 6.47
N TYR A 52 -8.13 16.68 6.81
CA TYR A 52 -7.50 15.36 6.87
C TYR A 52 -8.21 14.47 7.89
N VAL A 53 -8.36 14.96 9.13
CA VAL A 53 -8.96 14.19 10.23
C VAL A 53 -10.39 13.78 9.92
N GLN A 54 -11.19 14.67 9.32
CA GLN A 54 -12.58 14.36 8.93
C GLN A 54 -12.69 13.26 7.87
N ARG A 55 -11.74 13.17 6.93
CA ARG A 55 -11.78 12.19 5.83
C ARG A 55 -11.08 10.88 6.16
N PHE A 56 -9.89 10.98 6.75
CA PHE A 56 -8.96 9.86 6.90
C PHE A 56 -8.80 9.38 8.35
N GLY A 57 -9.35 10.12 9.30
CA GLY A 57 -9.19 9.84 10.73
C GLY A 57 -7.96 10.55 11.32
N GLY A 58 -7.78 10.34 12.62
CA GLY A 58 -6.70 10.97 13.39
C GLY A 58 -5.41 10.15 13.42
N PHE A 59 -4.63 10.34 14.47
CA PHE A 59 -3.44 9.54 14.74
C PHE A 59 -3.84 8.09 15.01
N THR A 60 -3.31 7.17 14.22
CA THR A 60 -3.57 5.74 14.33
C THR A 60 -2.27 5.00 14.60
N GLU A 61 -2.26 4.12 15.61
CA GLU A 61 -1.11 3.27 15.93
C GLU A 61 -0.68 2.41 14.73
N GLY A 62 0.64 2.21 14.58
CA GLY A 62 1.21 1.44 13.48
C GLY A 62 1.21 2.15 12.12
N THR A 63 0.78 3.41 12.04
CA THR A 63 0.78 4.20 10.80
C THR A 63 1.45 5.57 10.98
N TYR A 64 2.17 6.02 9.97
CA TYR A 64 2.90 7.30 10.00
C TYR A 64 2.27 8.38 9.11
N LEU A 65 1.20 8.05 8.39
CA LEU A 65 0.58 8.97 7.43
C LEU A 65 0.02 10.23 8.14
N ALA A 66 -0.74 10.04 9.22
CA ALA A 66 -1.29 11.14 10.00
C ALA A 66 -0.19 12.07 10.56
N HIS A 67 0.92 11.49 11.02
CA HIS A 67 2.07 12.25 11.53
C HIS A 67 2.75 13.08 10.43
N ALA A 68 2.94 12.52 9.24
CA ALA A 68 3.54 13.22 8.11
C ALA A 68 2.66 14.38 7.61
N VAL A 69 1.35 14.14 7.48
CA VAL A 69 0.38 15.16 7.05
C VAL A 69 0.24 16.27 8.08
N TYR A 70 0.18 15.93 9.37
CA TYR A 70 0.18 16.91 10.45
C TYR A 70 1.43 17.79 10.40
N GLY A 71 2.61 17.16 10.29
CA GLY A 71 3.88 17.87 10.17
C GLY A 71 3.91 18.81 8.96
N PHE A 72 3.40 18.38 7.81
CA PHE A 72 3.34 19.23 6.61
C PHE A 72 2.52 20.50 6.84
N PHE A 73 1.29 20.37 7.37
CA PHE A 73 0.44 21.53 7.65
C PHE A 73 0.99 22.39 8.79
N ALA A 74 1.57 21.79 9.83
CA ALA A 74 2.21 22.51 10.93
C ALA A 74 3.45 23.32 10.48
N ASN A 75 4.13 22.89 9.41
CA ASN A 75 5.25 23.61 8.81
C ASN A 75 4.82 24.65 7.75
N GLY A 76 3.52 24.94 7.64
CA GLY A 76 2.99 25.93 6.68
C GLY A 76 2.72 25.39 5.27
N GLY A 77 2.63 24.06 5.11
CA GLY A 77 2.18 23.44 3.88
C GLY A 77 0.74 23.85 3.53
N GLY A 78 0.49 24.20 2.27
CA GLY A 78 -0.81 24.76 1.85
C GLY A 78 -1.84 23.73 1.39
N SER A 79 -1.47 22.83 0.49
CA SER A 79 -2.40 21.83 -0.04
C SER A 79 -1.66 20.53 -0.31
N ALA A 80 -2.34 19.42 -0.05
CA ALA A 80 -1.80 18.10 -0.27
C ALA A 80 -2.86 17.15 -0.81
N TYR A 81 -2.46 16.23 -1.67
CA TYR A 81 -3.24 15.05 -2.00
C TYR A 81 -2.88 13.93 -1.04
N VAL A 82 -3.90 13.26 -0.51
CA VAL A 82 -3.71 12.10 0.36
C VAL A 82 -4.35 10.89 -0.30
N VAL A 83 -3.57 9.81 -0.42
CA VAL A 83 -4.02 8.52 -0.94
C VAL A 83 -3.92 7.51 0.19
N ARG A 84 -5.07 7.01 0.64
CA ARG A 84 -5.12 5.85 1.53
C ARG A 84 -4.88 4.58 0.73
N VAL A 85 -3.88 3.81 1.15
CA VAL A 85 -3.60 2.48 0.61
C VAL A 85 -4.01 1.40 1.60
N GLY A 86 -4.33 0.22 1.08
CA GLY A 86 -4.72 -0.96 1.83
C GLY A 86 -5.58 -1.87 0.95
N ASP A 87 -5.93 -3.05 1.45
CA ASP A 87 -6.79 -3.98 0.74
C ASP A 87 -8.24 -3.82 1.26
N PRO A 88 -9.17 -3.22 0.48
CA PRO A 88 -10.55 -3.02 0.92
C PRO A 88 -11.28 -4.35 1.17
N ALA A 89 -10.92 -5.42 0.43
CA ALA A 89 -11.51 -6.75 0.62
C ALA A 89 -11.05 -7.36 1.96
N ARG A 90 -9.80 -7.12 2.35
CA ARG A 90 -9.26 -7.58 3.63
C ARG A 90 -9.86 -6.84 4.84
N ARG A 91 -10.24 -5.56 4.71
CA ARG A 91 -10.91 -4.80 5.78
C ARG A 91 -12.33 -5.28 6.04
N ALA A 92 -13.08 -5.67 5.00
CA ALA A 92 -14.43 -6.23 5.13
C ALA A 92 -14.42 -7.59 5.87
N ALA A 93 -13.35 -8.38 5.73
CA ALA A 93 -13.13 -9.61 6.48
C ALA A 93 -12.60 -9.37 7.91
N ALA A 94 -12.05 -8.20 8.20
CA ALA A 94 -11.39 -7.86 9.46
C ALA A 94 -12.27 -6.95 10.34
N GLY A 95 -13.46 -7.42 10.71
CA GLY A 95 -14.08 -7.01 11.97
C GLY A 95 -13.29 -7.70 13.10
N ALA A 96 -12.66 -6.90 13.97
CA ALA A 96 -11.74 -7.30 15.05
C ALA A 96 -10.26 -7.42 14.63
N SER A 97 -9.45 -6.53 15.24
CA SER A 97 -7.98 -6.44 15.21
C SER A 97 -7.34 -6.34 13.83
N ALA A 98 -6.61 -5.24 13.59
CA ALA A 98 -5.59 -5.25 12.56
C ALA A 98 -4.59 -6.36 12.91
N PRO A 99 -4.37 -7.40 12.08
CA PRO A 99 -3.12 -8.08 12.19
C PRO A 99 -2.11 -7.06 11.68
N ALA A 100 -1.14 -6.72 12.53
CA ALA A 100 0.16 -6.33 12.01
C ALA A 100 0.45 -7.28 10.84
N VAL A 101 0.84 -6.76 9.68
CA VAL A 101 1.49 -7.60 8.67
C VAL A 101 2.88 -7.93 9.21
N GLY A 102 2.92 -8.61 10.36
CA GLY A 102 4.04 -9.42 10.76
C GLY A 102 4.08 -10.56 9.76
N ALA A 103 5.27 -10.84 9.24
CA ALA A 103 5.53 -12.14 8.64
C ALA A 103 4.90 -13.23 9.55
N PRO A 104 4.28 -14.28 8.98
CA PRO A 104 3.80 -15.38 9.79
C PRO A 104 4.93 -15.82 10.73
N ALA A 105 4.59 -16.02 12.01
CA ALA A 105 5.57 -16.37 13.02
C ALA A 105 6.40 -17.57 12.52
N PRO A 106 7.74 -17.53 12.61
CA PRO A 106 8.56 -18.62 12.14
C PRO A 106 8.14 -19.92 12.82
N VAL A 107 7.93 -20.97 12.02
CA VAL A 107 7.53 -22.29 12.54
C VAL A 107 8.77 -23.18 12.53
N ALA A 108 9.04 -23.82 13.67
CA ALA A 108 10.10 -24.82 13.78
C ALA A 108 9.48 -26.22 13.60
N ILE A 109 9.91 -26.97 12.58
CA ILE A 109 9.49 -28.36 12.35
C ILE A 109 10.74 -29.21 12.17
N ALA A 110 10.84 -30.30 12.93
CA ALA A 110 11.94 -31.27 12.83
C ALA A 110 13.36 -30.65 12.89
N GLY A 111 13.51 -29.54 13.61
CA GLY A 111 14.79 -28.82 13.75
C GLY A 111 15.04 -27.70 12.73
N PHE A 112 14.19 -27.55 11.72
CA PHE A 112 14.31 -26.51 10.70
C PHE A 112 13.40 -25.32 11.01
N LEU A 113 13.90 -24.11 10.77
CA LEU A 113 13.15 -22.87 10.94
C LEU A 113 12.60 -22.39 9.60
N PHE A 114 11.27 -22.32 9.49
CA PHE A 114 10.58 -21.82 8.30
C PHE A 114 10.04 -20.42 8.55
N SER A 115 10.43 -19.46 7.72
CA SER A 115 9.93 -18.08 7.77
C SER A 115 9.43 -17.65 6.41
N ALA A 116 8.23 -17.07 6.33
CA ALA A 116 7.76 -16.47 5.08
C ALA A 116 8.16 -15.00 4.99
N LEU A 117 8.33 -14.50 3.76
CA LEU A 117 8.58 -13.08 3.53
C LEU A 117 7.35 -12.23 3.90
N PRO A 118 7.57 -10.99 4.35
CA PRO A 118 6.49 -10.03 4.56
C PRO A 118 5.71 -9.86 3.24
N GLY A 119 4.39 -9.97 3.28
CA GLY A 119 3.54 -9.82 2.09
C GLY A 119 3.23 -11.11 1.33
N ALA A 120 3.65 -12.27 1.83
CA ALA A 120 3.09 -13.57 1.41
C ALA A 120 1.61 -13.65 1.84
N GLY A 121 0.72 -13.01 1.08
CA GLY A 121 -0.72 -13.01 1.38
C GLY A 121 -1.32 -14.41 1.24
N GLY A 122 -2.20 -14.79 2.17
CA GLY A 122 -2.90 -16.09 2.22
C GLY A 122 -2.45 -16.96 3.39
N GLU A 123 -3.22 -18.00 3.71
CA GLU A 123 -2.81 -19.03 4.66
C GLU A 123 -1.74 -19.91 4.00
N VAL A 124 -0.49 -19.73 4.42
CA VAL A 124 0.67 -20.51 3.94
C VAL A 124 1.01 -21.56 4.98
N SER A 125 1.07 -22.83 4.59
CA SER A 125 1.50 -23.94 5.45
C SER A 125 2.63 -24.72 4.80
N VAL A 126 3.55 -25.23 5.62
CA VAL A 126 4.68 -26.06 5.18
C VAL A 126 4.49 -27.47 5.70
N GLU A 127 4.65 -28.45 4.83
CA GLU A 127 4.55 -29.88 5.12
C GLU A 127 5.84 -30.58 4.68
N ILE A 128 6.38 -31.45 5.53
CA ILE A 128 7.54 -32.28 5.21
C ILE A 128 7.01 -33.63 4.72
N ALA A 129 7.36 -34.00 3.49
CA ALA A 129 6.99 -35.26 2.88
C ALA A 129 8.23 -36.09 2.52
N ASP A 130 8.04 -37.40 2.43
CA ASP A 130 9.10 -38.30 1.97
C ASP A 130 9.46 -38.00 0.51
N ALA A 131 10.73 -38.17 0.18
CA ALA A 131 11.22 -38.03 -1.18
C ALA A 131 10.81 -39.26 -2.01
N GLU A 132 10.34 -39.01 -3.24
CA GLU A 132 9.84 -40.05 -4.16
C GLU A 132 10.95 -40.48 -5.14
N GLY A 133 11.09 -41.80 -5.36
CA GLY A 133 12.04 -42.38 -6.32
C GLY A 133 12.53 -43.78 -5.94
N GLU A 134 13.31 -44.39 -6.83
CA GLU A 134 14.01 -45.66 -6.56
C GLU A 134 15.41 -45.37 -5.98
N ASN A 135 15.79 -45.98 -4.86
CA ASN A 135 17.04 -45.73 -4.11
C ASN A 135 17.24 -44.25 -3.67
N VAL A 136 16.23 -43.67 -3.03
CA VAL A 136 16.32 -42.32 -2.46
C VAL A 136 17.26 -42.34 -1.23
N PRO A 137 18.30 -41.48 -1.19
CA PRO A 137 19.15 -41.35 0.00
C PRO A 137 18.34 -40.88 1.23
N GLU A 138 18.61 -41.47 2.40
CA GLU A 138 17.91 -41.12 3.66
C GLU A 138 18.06 -39.64 4.07
N ASP A 139 19.05 -38.93 3.52
CA ASP A 139 19.26 -37.51 3.75
C ASP A 139 18.34 -36.61 2.91
N ARG A 140 17.46 -37.17 2.05
CA ARG A 140 16.56 -36.40 1.18
C ARG A 140 15.10 -36.45 1.60
N PHE A 141 14.45 -35.30 1.52
CA PHE A 141 13.01 -35.13 1.78
C PHE A 141 12.45 -34.00 0.91
N ARG A 142 11.13 -33.93 0.81
CA ARG A 142 10.43 -32.85 0.11
C ARG A 142 9.80 -31.87 1.08
N LEU A 143 9.94 -30.58 0.78
CA LEU A 143 9.17 -29.53 1.41
C LEU A 143 8.02 -29.14 0.48
N LEU A 144 6.79 -29.34 0.95
CA LEU A 144 5.58 -28.92 0.27
C LEU A 144 5.11 -27.61 0.89
N VAL A 145 5.12 -26.53 0.10
CA VAL A 145 4.55 -25.25 0.50
C VAL A 145 3.14 -25.18 -0.05
N ARG A 146 2.15 -25.16 0.84
CA ARG A 146 0.74 -25.01 0.48
C ARG A 146 0.27 -23.58 0.68
N ARG A 147 -0.59 -23.11 -0.21
CA ARG A 147 -1.26 -21.81 -0.12
C ARG A 147 -2.76 -22.02 -0.29
N GLY A 148 -3.55 -21.72 0.75
CA GLY A 148 -4.99 -21.94 0.74
C GLY A 148 -5.39 -23.41 0.57
N GLY A 149 -4.59 -24.34 1.09
CA GLY A 149 -4.83 -25.79 1.04
C GLY A 149 -4.23 -26.52 -0.16
N GLU A 150 -3.91 -25.82 -1.25
CA GLU A 150 -3.27 -26.40 -2.44
C GLU A 150 -1.74 -26.33 -2.39
N VAL A 151 -1.06 -27.36 -2.90
CA VAL A 151 0.41 -27.38 -3.00
C VAL A 151 0.83 -26.39 -4.09
N ALA A 152 1.44 -25.29 -3.67
CA ALA A 152 1.91 -24.23 -4.58
C ALA A 152 3.34 -24.49 -5.05
N GLU A 153 4.22 -24.94 -4.16
CA GLU A 153 5.63 -25.20 -4.46
C GLU A 153 6.11 -26.49 -3.79
N THR A 154 7.03 -27.19 -4.45
CA THR A 154 7.68 -28.41 -3.94
C THR A 154 9.17 -28.24 -4.07
N PHE A 155 9.90 -28.43 -2.98
CA PHE A 155 11.36 -28.35 -2.96
C PHE A 155 11.96 -29.69 -2.57
N ASP A 156 12.93 -30.17 -3.36
CA ASP A 156 13.77 -31.31 -3.01
C ASP A 156 14.95 -30.83 -2.16
N VAL A 157 15.01 -31.31 -0.92
CA VAL A 157 15.94 -30.83 0.10
C VAL A 157 16.80 -31.98 0.62
N SER A 158 18.02 -31.66 1.05
CA SER A 158 18.95 -32.61 1.64
C SER A 158 19.57 -32.07 2.94
N THR A 159 19.81 -32.93 3.92
CA THR A 159 20.58 -32.60 5.14
C THR A 159 22.09 -32.78 4.96
N ARG A 160 22.55 -33.20 3.77
CA ARG A 160 23.96 -33.44 3.48
C ARG A 160 24.64 -32.18 2.95
N LYS A 161 25.66 -31.73 3.69
CA LYS A 161 26.54 -30.63 3.29
C LYS A 161 27.13 -30.89 1.89
N ASN A 162 27.19 -29.84 1.06
CA ASN A 162 27.66 -29.87 -0.34
C ASN A 162 26.72 -30.54 -1.36
N THR A 163 25.44 -30.76 -1.01
CA THR A 163 24.41 -31.20 -1.95
C THR A 163 23.53 -30.03 -2.37
N LYS A 164 23.02 -30.04 -3.62
CA LYS A 164 22.04 -29.05 -4.08
C LYS A 164 20.77 -29.17 -3.23
N GLY A 165 20.28 -28.05 -2.70
CA GLY A 165 19.13 -28.05 -1.78
C GLY A 165 19.50 -28.38 -0.33
N TYR A 166 20.75 -28.15 0.08
CA TYR A 166 21.16 -28.32 1.48
C TYR A 166 20.47 -27.32 2.42
N VAL A 167 19.88 -27.83 3.51
CA VAL A 167 19.22 -27.03 4.56
C VAL A 167 19.76 -27.45 5.94
N VAL A 168 19.92 -26.48 6.86
CA VAL A 168 20.48 -26.63 8.23
C VAL A 168 19.46 -26.17 9.25
#